data_AF-A0A5C5SRW0-F1
#
_entry.id   AF-A0A5C5SRW0-F1
#
_cell.length_a   1.000
_cell.length_b   1.000
_cell.length_c   1.000
_cell.angle_alpha   90.00
_cell.angle_beta   90.00
_cell.angle_gamma   90.00
#
_symmetry.space_group_name_H-M   'P 1'
#
loop_
_entity.id
_entity.type
_entity.pdbx_description
1 polymer ?
#
loop_
_entity_poly.entity_id
_entity_poly.type
_entity_poly.pdbx_seq_one_letter_code
_entity_poly.pdbx_strand_id
1 'polypeptide(L)'
;MADIFQEVDEALRQDRAKEWWQRYGNMVIGAAVVLILAVAGWNGWNWYQTSERSKASIVFTGAVDGAAKDRTAAITALEKLTTGVEPYASLARLKIAQLKAEAGDHAAAAAAYAAASPSANASDLKDLSVLMGVMQAFDTASPDELQAKLQPLAVQGQPWRPSALEMMAVVAMKRNDTAAARTLWAELRDDTTTPPGLRERAREMAAILGGDGSSKKN
;
A
#
# COMPACT_ATOMS: atom_id res chain seq x y z
N MET A 1 41.00 -1.05 -62.78
CA MET A 1 40.49 0.34 -62.83
C MET A 1 39.27 0.56 -61.92
N ALA A 2 39.12 -0.20 -60.82
CA ALA A 2 38.09 0.05 -59.80
C ALA A 2 38.69 0.61 -58.48
N ASP A 3 39.98 0.35 -58.22
CA ASP A 3 40.69 0.83 -57.01
C ASP A 3 40.73 2.34 -56.88
N ILE A 4 41.08 3.07 -57.96
CA ILE A 4 41.35 4.52 -57.88
C ILE A 4 40.08 5.34 -57.58
N PHE A 5 38.91 4.86 -58.00
CA PHE A 5 37.63 5.51 -57.69
C PHE A 5 37.15 5.18 -56.28
N GLN A 6 37.40 3.96 -55.80
CA GLN A 6 37.14 3.60 -54.41
C GLN A 6 38.08 4.35 -53.46
N GLU A 7 39.37 4.47 -53.76
CA GLU A 7 40.34 5.23 -52.95
C GLU A 7 39.99 6.72 -52.84
N VAL A 8 39.52 7.34 -53.93
CA VAL A 8 39.14 8.76 -53.94
C VAL A 8 37.84 9.01 -53.18
N ASP A 9 36.83 8.14 -53.32
CA ASP A 9 35.60 8.23 -52.51
C ASP A 9 35.88 7.96 -51.01
N GLU A 10 36.82 7.06 -50.70
CA GLU A 10 37.23 6.74 -49.34
C GLU A 10 37.93 7.94 -48.68
N ALA A 11 38.82 8.62 -49.40
CA ALA A 11 39.47 9.85 -48.93
C ALA A 11 38.45 10.99 -48.69
N LEU A 12 37.50 11.18 -49.60
CA LEU A 12 36.43 12.19 -49.45
C LEU A 12 35.43 11.88 -48.34
N ARG A 13 35.23 10.60 -47.97
CA ARG A 13 34.45 10.21 -46.79
C ARG A 13 35.22 10.47 -45.51
N GLN A 14 36.52 10.16 -45.48
CA GLN A 14 37.37 10.43 -44.33
C GLN A 14 37.47 11.93 -44.03
N ASP A 15 37.65 12.78 -45.04
CA ASP A 15 37.73 14.23 -44.84
C ASP A 15 36.41 14.82 -44.34
N ARG A 16 35.27 14.38 -44.88
CA ARG A 16 33.94 14.81 -44.38
C ARG A 16 33.67 14.34 -42.94
N ALA A 17 34.08 13.13 -42.59
CA ALA A 17 33.96 12.61 -41.22
C ALA A 17 34.87 13.40 -40.25
N LYS A 18 36.09 13.73 -40.70
CA LYS A 18 37.06 14.51 -39.92
C LYS A 18 36.60 15.95 -39.69
N GLU A 19 36.03 16.58 -40.71
CA GLU A 19 35.49 17.94 -40.62
C GLU A 19 34.24 18.00 -39.72
N TRP A 20 33.36 17.01 -39.80
CA TRP A 20 32.23 16.88 -38.87
C TRP A 20 32.69 16.67 -37.42
N TRP A 21 33.70 15.81 -37.21
CA TRP A 21 34.27 15.58 -35.88
C TRP A 21 34.99 16.81 -35.34
N GLN A 22 35.73 17.56 -36.16
CA GLN A 22 36.34 18.82 -35.75
C GLN A 22 35.29 19.87 -35.36
N ARG A 23 34.12 19.86 -36.01
CA ARG A 23 33.04 20.81 -35.74
C ARG A 23 32.15 20.42 -34.55
N TYR A 24 31.82 19.14 -34.40
CA TYR A 24 30.85 18.66 -33.41
C TYR A 24 31.43 17.73 -32.33
N GLY A 25 32.67 17.25 -32.48
CA GLY A 25 33.30 16.29 -31.57
C GLY A 25 33.32 16.76 -30.12
N ASN A 26 33.62 18.04 -29.88
CA ASN A 26 33.57 18.63 -28.53
C ASN A 26 32.16 18.61 -27.93
N MET A 27 31.12 18.81 -28.75
CA MET A 27 29.73 18.79 -28.33
C MET A 27 29.25 17.36 -28.05
N VAL A 28 29.68 16.38 -28.85
CA VAL A 28 29.42 14.95 -28.63
C VAL A 28 30.11 14.47 -27.34
N ILE A 29 31.37 14.84 -27.11
CA ILE A 29 32.10 14.52 -25.88
C ILE A 29 31.43 15.18 -24.68
N GLY A 30 31.06 16.46 -24.78
CA GLY A 30 30.33 17.17 -23.73
C GLY A 30 29.00 16.49 -23.39
N ALA A 31 28.22 16.10 -24.40
CA ALA A 31 26.97 15.35 -24.20
C ALA A 31 27.21 13.98 -23.53
N ALA A 32 28.24 13.25 -23.96
CA ALA A 32 28.60 11.97 -23.35
C ALA A 32 29.00 12.13 -21.87
N VAL A 33 29.79 13.15 -21.53
CA VAL A 33 30.16 13.45 -20.14
C VAL A 33 28.94 13.79 -19.29
N VAL A 34 28.02 14.62 -19.79
CA VAL A 34 26.78 14.96 -19.09
C VAL A 34 25.93 13.71 -18.84
N LEU A 35 25.80 12.82 -19.84
CA LEU A 35 25.08 11.55 -19.67
C LEU A 35 25.72 10.66 -18.61
N ILE A 36 27.05 10.53 -18.61
CA ILE A 36 27.76 9.73 -17.60
C ILE A 36 27.53 10.30 -16.19
N LEU A 37 27.63 11.64 -16.03
CA LEU A 37 27.37 12.29 -14.75
C LEU A 37 25.92 12.10 -14.28
N ALA A 38 24.95 12.18 -15.19
CA ALA A 38 23.55 11.94 -14.87
C ALA A 38 23.31 10.50 -14.38
N VAL A 39 23.87 9.50 -15.08
CA VAL A 39 23.75 8.08 -14.69
C VAL A 39 24.49 7.81 -13.37
N ALA A 40 25.69 8.36 -13.18
CA ALA A 40 26.45 8.22 -11.95
C ALA A 40 25.71 8.83 -10.75
N GLY A 41 25.13 10.03 -10.92
CA GLY A 41 24.30 10.67 -9.91
C GLY A 41 23.06 9.86 -9.56
N TRP A 42 22.35 9.33 -10.58
CA TRP A 42 21.19 8.46 -10.38
C TRP A 42 21.54 7.19 -9.63
N ASN A 43 22.61 6.49 -10.03
CA ASN A 43 23.07 5.27 -9.38
C ASN A 43 23.52 5.52 -7.93
N GLY A 44 24.22 6.63 -7.67
CA GLY A 44 24.61 7.03 -6.32
C GLY A 44 23.40 7.27 -5.41
N TRP A 45 22.39 7.98 -5.91
CA TRP A 45 21.14 8.21 -5.17
C TRP A 45 20.37 6.91 -4.91
N ASN A 46 20.26 6.04 -5.92
CA ASN A 46 19.59 4.76 -5.79
C ASN A 46 20.30 3.85 -4.78
N TRP A 47 21.62 3.79 -4.82
CA TRP A 47 22.42 3.03 -3.84
C TRP A 47 22.21 3.53 -2.41
N TYR A 48 22.19 4.86 -2.20
CA TYR A 48 21.90 5.45 -0.90
C TYR A 48 20.51 5.05 -0.38
N GLN A 49 19.49 5.17 -1.21
CA GLN A 49 18.11 4.77 -0.87
C GLN A 49 18.00 3.27 -0.56
N THR A 50 18.63 2.41 -1.36
CA THR A 50 18.64 0.96 -1.14
C THR A 50 19.36 0.60 0.16
N SER A 51 20.48 1.28 0.47
CA SER A 51 21.24 1.07 1.70
C SER A 51 20.41 1.43 2.94
N GLU A 52 19.74 2.59 2.94
CA GLU A 52 18.86 3.00 4.03
C GLU A 52 17.68 2.04 4.21
N ARG A 53 17.06 1.59 3.11
CA ARG A 53 15.98 0.59 3.15
C ARG A 53 16.46 -0.74 3.70
N SER A 54 17.68 -1.19 3.35
CA SER A 54 18.26 -2.41 3.88
C SER A 54 18.46 -2.33 5.40
N LYS A 55 18.95 -1.20 5.92
CA LYS A 55 19.09 -0.99 7.36
C LYS A 55 17.74 -0.98 8.07
N ALA A 56 16.76 -0.25 7.53
CA ALA A 56 15.41 -0.20 8.07
C ALA A 56 14.74 -1.58 8.08
N SER A 57 14.99 -2.40 7.05
CA SER A 57 14.51 -3.78 6.98
C SER A 57 14.98 -4.62 8.15
N ILE A 58 16.28 -4.58 8.46
CA ILE A 58 16.86 -5.40 9.54
C ILE A 58 16.27 -5.01 10.90
N VAL A 59 16.10 -3.70 11.14
CA VAL A 59 15.48 -3.20 12.38
C VAL A 59 14.02 -3.64 12.44
N PHE A 60 13.28 -3.52 11.33
CA PHE A 60 11.88 -3.91 11.25
C PHE A 60 11.69 -5.40 11.52
N THR A 61 12.42 -6.27 10.82
CA THR A 61 12.32 -7.73 10.99
C THR A 61 12.75 -8.14 12.39
N GLY A 62 13.85 -7.58 12.92
CA GLY A 62 14.29 -7.85 14.29
C GLY A 62 13.26 -7.45 15.35
N ALA A 63 12.57 -6.32 15.16
CA ALA A 63 11.50 -5.89 16.04
C ALA A 63 10.27 -6.81 15.94
N VAL A 64 9.86 -7.20 14.72
CA VAL A 64 8.73 -8.12 14.50
C VAL A 64 8.99 -9.48 15.13
N ASP A 65 10.17 -10.06 14.90
CA ASP A 65 10.54 -11.38 15.43
C ASP A 65 10.71 -11.35 16.96
N GLY A 66 11.19 -10.22 17.50
CA GLY A 66 11.37 -10.01 18.93
C GLY A 66 10.08 -9.69 19.70
N ALA A 67 9.02 -9.25 19.01
CA ALA A 67 7.82 -8.70 19.65
C ALA A 67 7.09 -9.68 20.58
N ALA A 68 7.16 -10.99 20.30
CA ALA A 68 6.58 -12.02 21.15
C ALA A 68 7.33 -12.17 22.49
N LYS A 69 8.62 -11.84 22.52
CA LYS A 69 9.47 -11.92 23.72
C LYS A 69 9.43 -10.63 24.53
N ASP A 70 9.57 -9.49 23.84
CA ASP A 70 9.52 -8.17 24.45
C ASP A 70 8.83 -7.18 23.51
N ARG A 71 7.52 -7.00 23.73
CA ARG A 71 6.68 -6.11 22.93
C ARG A 71 7.09 -4.65 23.09
N THR A 72 7.52 -4.23 24.27
CA THR A 72 7.88 -2.82 24.54
C THR A 72 9.17 -2.46 23.81
N ALA A 73 10.18 -3.33 23.85
CA ALA A 73 11.40 -3.16 23.08
C ALA A 73 11.12 -3.15 21.57
N ALA A 74 10.24 -4.04 21.10
CA ALA A 74 9.84 -4.08 19.69
C ALA A 74 9.16 -2.78 19.24
N ILE A 75 8.19 -2.26 20.01
CA ILE A 75 7.54 -0.98 19.72
C ILE A 75 8.58 0.15 19.68
N THR A 76 9.49 0.21 20.66
CA THR A 76 10.56 1.23 20.72
C THR A 76 11.48 1.17 19.50
N ALA A 77 11.79 -0.04 19.00
CA ALA A 77 12.58 -0.21 17.80
C ALA A 77 11.82 0.24 16.54
N LEU A 78 10.51 -0.08 16.45
CA LEU A 78 9.66 0.34 15.35
C LEU A 78 9.43 1.86 15.32
N GLU A 79 9.31 2.50 16.48
CA GLU A 79 9.13 3.96 16.58
C GLU A 79 10.26 4.73 15.88
N LYS A 80 11.49 4.23 15.98
CA LYS A 80 12.66 4.79 15.27
C LYS A 80 12.53 4.77 13.75
N LEU A 81 11.72 3.87 13.21
CA LEU A 81 11.49 3.75 11.77
C LEU A 81 10.36 4.67 11.28
N THR A 82 9.49 5.16 12.17
CA THR A 82 8.27 5.92 11.79
C THR A 82 8.55 7.25 11.10
N THR A 83 9.76 7.76 11.13
CA THR A 83 10.19 8.97 10.39
C THR A 83 11.26 8.68 9.35
N GLY A 84 11.56 7.39 9.13
CA GLY A 84 12.63 6.93 8.25
C GLY A 84 12.18 6.70 6.80
N VAL A 85 12.94 5.85 6.11
CA VAL A 85 12.71 5.53 4.69
C VAL A 85 11.50 4.63 4.49
N GLU A 86 10.78 4.88 3.40
CA GLU A 86 9.60 4.11 3.02
C GLU A 86 9.99 2.87 2.19
N PRO A 87 9.23 1.76 2.28
CA PRO A 87 7.92 1.60 2.94
C PRO A 87 7.98 1.30 4.45
N TYR A 88 9.18 1.20 5.05
CA TYR A 88 9.34 0.75 6.44
C TYR A 88 8.76 1.71 7.46
N ALA A 89 8.75 3.00 7.20
CA ALA A 89 8.07 3.96 8.07
C ALA A 89 6.56 3.70 8.15
N SER A 90 5.88 3.50 7.01
CA SER A 90 4.46 3.12 7.00
C SER A 90 4.21 1.78 7.68
N LEU A 91 5.02 0.76 7.37
CA LEU A 91 4.89 -0.57 7.96
C LEU A 91 5.11 -0.56 9.48
N ALA A 92 6.07 0.23 9.97
CA ALA A 92 6.34 0.36 11.39
C ALA A 92 5.13 0.95 12.14
N ARG A 93 4.51 2.02 11.61
CA ARG A 93 3.29 2.60 12.21
C ARG A 93 2.15 1.59 12.28
N LEU A 94 1.91 0.84 11.21
CA LEU A 94 0.90 -0.22 11.18
C LEU A 94 1.21 -1.34 12.17
N LYS A 95 2.48 -1.76 12.26
CA LYS A 95 2.89 -2.82 13.18
C LYS A 95 2.79 -2.38 14.65
N ILE A 96 3.13 -1.14 14.98
CA ILE A 96 2.92 -0.59 16.33
C ILE A 96 1.43 -0.64 16.70
N ALA A 97 0.55 -0.23 15.79
CA ALA A 97 -0.90 -0.31 16.01
C ALA A 97 -1.37 -1.76 16.22
N GLN A 98 -0.86 -2.70 15.41
CA GLN A 98 -1.16 -4.12 15.57
C GLN A 98 -0.68 -4.66 16.93
N LEU A 99 0.54 -4.33 17.37
CA LEU A 99 1.08 -4.79 18.65
C LEU A 99 0.27 -4.27 19.84
N LYS A 100 -0.31 -3.07 19.74
CA LYS A 100 -1.26 -2.55 20.74
C LYS A 100 -2.57 -3.34 20.75
N ALA A 101 -3.10 -3.69 19.57
CA ALA A 101 -4.30 -4.53 19.46
C ALA A 101 -4.06 -5.93 20.06
N GLU A 102 -2.91 -6.55 19.76
CA GLU A 102 -2.51 -7.85 20.33
C GLU A 102 -2.33 -7.80 21.86
N ALA A 103 -2.03 -6.63 22.43
CA ALA A 103 -1.96 -6.43 23.87
C ALA A 103 -3.36 -6.21 24.52
N GLY A 104 -4.43 -6.21 23.73
CA GLY A 104 -5.80 -5.96 24.18
C GLY A 104 -6.14 -4.47 24.34
N ASP A 105 -5.21 -3.57 24.02
CA ASP A 105 -5.45 -2.12 24.08
C ASP A 105 -6.06 -1.64 22.74
N HIS A 106 -7.33 -2.00 22.53
CA HIS A 106 -8.07 -1.69 21.31
C HIS A 106 -8.24 -0.18 21.10
N ALA A 107 -8.36 0.60 22.18
CA ALA A 107 -8.45 2.07 22.09
C ALA A 107 -7.14 2.68 21.58
N ALA A 108 -6.00 2.31 22.16
CA ALA A 108 -4.70 2.80 21.69
C ALA A 108 -4.36 2.27 20.30
N ALA A 109 -4.79 1.06 19.95
CA ALA A 109 -4.63 0.50 18.62
C ALA A 109 -5.44 1.28 17.57
N ALA A 110 -6.72 1.57 17.84
CA ALA A 110 -7.56 2.38 16.96
C ALA A 110 -6.95 3.78 16.73
N ALA A 111 -6.45 4.43 17.79
CA ALA A 111 -5.77 5.71 17.69
C ALA A 111 -4.48 5.62 16.86
N ALA A 112 -3.68 4.57 17.05
CA ALA A 112 -2.45 4.35 16.28
C ALA A 112 -2.73 4.09 14.80
N TYR A 113 -3.75 3.30 14.46
CA TYR A 113 -4.19 3.10 13.07
C TYR A 113 -4.72 4.40 12.44
N ALA A 114 -5.46 5.22 13.20
CA ALA A 114 -5.92 6.51 12.71
C ALA A 114 -4.75 7.46 12.39
N ALA A 115 -3.69 7.46 13.21
CA ALA A 115 -2.49 8.26 12.98
C ALA A 115 -1.61 7.71 11.82
N ALA A 116 -1.62 6.40 11.60
CA ALA A 116 -0.86 5.76 10.53
C ALA A 116 -1.45 6.04 9.13
N SER A 117 -2.78 6.13 9.02
CA SER A 117 -3.50 6.29 7.75
C SER A 117 -3.04 7.51 6.91
N PRO A 118 -3.03 8.77 7.42
CA PRO A 118 -2.59 9.93 6.64
C PRO A 118 -1.08 9.92 6.35
N SER A 119 -0.31 9.14 7.11
CA SER A 119 1.16 9.08 7.01
C SER A 119 1.64 7.97 6.07
N ALA A 120 0.73 7.19 5.49
CA ALA A 120 1.07 6.07 4.62
C ALA A 120 1.31 6.54 3.18
N ASN A 121 2.47 6.20 2.62
CA ASN A 121 2.83 6.59 1.25
C ASN A 121 2.06 5.84 0.16
N ALA A 122 1.67 4.60 0.43
CA ALA A 122 0.87 3.79 -0.49
C ALA A 122 -0.62 3.89 -0.11
N SER A 123 -1.48 4.15 -1.10
CA SER A 123 -2.94 4.18 -0.94
C SER A 123 -3.46 2.91 -0.25
N ASP A 124 -2.92 1.76 -0.61
CA ASP A 124 -3.36 0.48 -0.08
C ASP A 124 -3.07 0.33 1.42
N LEU A 125 -1.94 0.87 1.89
CA LEU A 125 -1.59 0.88 3.31
C LEU A 125 -2.44 1.88 4.10
N LYS A 126 -2.79 3.02 3.48
CA LYS A 126 -3.71 4.00 4.05
C LYS A 126 -5.08 3.36 4.30
N ASP A 127 -5.62 2.69 3.30
CA ASP A 127 -6.94 2.06 3.35
C ASP A 127 -6.97 0.87 4.31
N LEU A 128 -5.91 0.04 4.29
CA LEU A 128 -5.73 -1.02 5.29
C LEU A 128 -5.73 -0.46 6.71
N SER A 129 -5.06 0.68 6.94
CA SER A 129 -5.05 1.35 8.24
C SER A 129 -6.45 1.78 8.69
N VAL A 130 -7.29 2.25 7.76
CA VAL A 130 -8.68 2.60 8.05
C VAL A 130 -9.47 1.36 8.47
N LEU A 131 -9.40 0.27 7.70
CA LEU A 131 -10.10 -0.98 8.01
C LEU A 131 -9.70 -1.51 9.38
N MET A 132 -8.38 -1.64 9.63
CA MET A 132 -7.88 -2.16 10.90
C MET A 132 -8.26 -1.23 12.07
N GLY A 133 -8.20 0.09 11.88
CA GLY A 133 -8.64 1.05 12.89
C GLY A 133 -10.13 0.94 13.23
N VAL A 134 -10.99 0.73 12.23
CA VAL A 134 -12.43 0.48 12.42
C VAL A 134 -12.65 -0.83 13.18
N MET A 135 -11.90 -1.90 12.88
CA MET A 135 -11.98 -3.15 13.64
C MET A 135 -11.68 -2.94 15.12
N GLN A 136 -10.62 -2.18 15.43
CA GLN A 136 -10.24 -1.91 16.83
C GLN A 136 -11.21 -0.95 17.54
N ALA A 137 -11.85 -0.05 16.79
CA ALA A 137 -12.83 0.89 17.34
C ALA A 137 -14.26 0.33 17.39
N PHE A 138 -14.49 -0.91 16.93
CA PHE A 138 -15.83 -1.41 16.65
C PHE A 138 -16.76 -1.36 17.88
N ASP A 139 -16.23 -1.69 19.06
CA ASP A 139 -17.04 -1.73 20.29
C ASP A 139 -17.25 -0.34 20.91
N THR A 140 -16.28 0.55 20.77
CA THR A 140 -16.23 1.84 21.48
C THR A 140 -16.74 3.03 20.68
N ALA A 141 -16.56 3.03 19.35
CA ALA A 141 -17.00 4.12 18.50
C ALA A 141 -18.49 4.00 18.15
N SER A 142 -19.10 5.15 17.86
CA SER A 142 -20.47 5.17 17.38
C SER A 142 -20.57 4.52 15.99
N PRO A 143 -21.68 3.82 15.67
CA PRO A 143 -21.87 3.29 14.33
C PRO A 143 -21.75 4.34 13.21
N ASP A 144 -22.12 5.59 13.48
CA ASP A 144 -22.02 6.73 12.55
C ASP A 144 -20.56 7.07 12.23
N GLU A 145 -19.69 7.09 13.23
CA GLU A 145 -18.26 7.27 13.02
C GLU A 145 -17.63 6.12 12.23
N LEU A 146 -18.00 4.88 12.55
CA LEU A 146 -17.49 3.70 11.84
C LEU A 146 -17.91 3.72 10.37
N GLN A 147 -19.18 4.00 10.11
CA GLN A 147 -19.74 4.13 8.76
C GLN A 147 -19.00 5.23 7.96
N ALA A 148 -18.82 6.41 8.55
CA ALA A 148 -18.17 7.53 7.89
C ALA A 148 -16.72 7.22 7.50
N LYS A 149 -15.99 6.45 8.32
CA LYS A 149 -14.63 6.00 8.03
C LYS A 149 -14.58 4.98 6.89
N LEU A 150 -15.56 4.08 6.80
CA LEU A 150 -15.61 3.01 5.79
C LEU A 150 -16.09 3.49 4.42
N GLN A 151 -16.93 4.51 4.38
CA GLN A 151 -17.61 4.95 3.16
C GLN A 151 -16.67 5.31 1.99
N PRO A 152 -15.50 5.96 2.19
CA PRO A 152 -14.55 6.21 1.12
C PRO A 152 -13.95 4.94 0.50
N LEU A 153 -13.88 3.85 1.26
CA LEU A 153 -13.33 2.56 0.81
C LEU A 153 -14.38 1.70 0.11
N ALA A 154 -15.67 1.97 0.31
CA ALA A 154 -16.79 1.22 -0.28
C ALA A 154 -17.15 1.64 -1.72
N VAL A 155 -16.43 2.62 -2.28
CA VAL A 155 -16.62 3.11 -3.65
C VAL A 155 -16.21 2.02 -4.67
N GLN A 156 -16.95 1.93 -5.78
CA GLN A 156 -16.61 1.00 -6.86
C GLN A 156 -15.18 1.21 -7.38
N GLY A 157 -14.51 0.10 -7.70
CA GLY A 157 -13.12 0.10 -8.18
C GLY A 157 -12.05 0.14 -7.08
N GLN A 158 -12.43 0.36 -5.81
CA GLN A 158 -11.47 0.30 -4.70
C GLN A 158 -11.09 -1.16 -4.39
N PRO A 159 -9.79 -1.49 -4.22
CA PRO A 159 -9.35 -2.85 -3.89
C PRO A 159 -9.97 -3.39 -2.58
N TRP A 160 -10.15 -2.50 -1.61
CA TRP A 160 -10.67 -2.83 -0.27
C TRP A 160 -12.20 -2.78 -0.17
N ARG A 161 -12.90 -2.49 -1.27
CA ARG A 161 -14.36 -2.33 -1.28
C ARG A 161 -15.11 -3.52 -0.66
N PRO A 162 -14.82 -4.79 -1.01
CA PRO A 162 -15.57 -5.90 -0.44
C PRO A 162 -15.42 -5.98 1.09
N SER A 163 -14.20 -5.74 1.61
CA SER A 163 -13.96 -5.68 3.06
C SER A 163 -14.66 -4.50 3.72
N ALA A 164 -14.67 -3.33 3.07
CA ALA A 164 -15.38 -2.16 3.59
C ALA A 164 -16.90 -2.39 3.67
N LEU A 165 -17.51 -2.97 2.63
CA LEU A 165 -18.94 -3.32 2.60
C LEU A 165 -19.29 -4.34 3.67
N GLU A 166 -18.43 -5.33 3.89
CA GLU A 166 -18.61 -6.31 4.95
C GLU A 166 -18.63 -5.63 6.33
N MET A 167 -17.65 -4.77 6.61
CA MET A 167 -17.61 -4.05 7.87
C MET A 167 -18.82 -3.11 8.02
N MET A 168 -19.27 -2.46 6.93
CA MET A 168 -20.50 -1.66 6.94
C MET A 168 -21.74 -2.51 7.23
N ALA A 169 -21.79 -3.75 6.73
CA ALA A 169 -22.89 -4.67 7.00
C ALA A 169 -22.94 -5.05 8.49
N VAL A 170 -21.77 -5.31 9.08
CA VAL A 170 -21.62 -5.58 10.52
C VAL A 170 -21.95 -4.34 11.37
N VAL A 171 -21.58 -3.13 10.92
CA VAL A 171 -21.98 -1.87 11.56
C VAL A 171 -23.50 -1.65 11.49
N ALA A 172 -24.13 -1.98 10.37
CA ALA A 172 -25.60 -1.93 10.23
C ALA A 172 -26.27 -2.90 11.21
N MET A 173 -25.71 -4.10 11.41
CA MET A 173 -26.18 -5.02 12.45
C MET A 173 -26.02 -4.44 13.86
N LYS A 174 -24.90 -3.76 14.16
CA LYS A 174 -24.71 -3.04 15.45
C LYS A 174 -25.76 -1.95 15.67
N ARG A 175 -26.28 -1.33 14.60
CA ARG A 175 -27.40 -0.36 14.65
C ARG A 175 -28.78 -1.01 14.75
N ASN A 176 -28.88 -2.34 14.74
CA ASN A 176 -30.13 -3.08 14.53
C ASN A 176 -30.84 -2.76 13.19
N ASP A 177 -30.11 -2.19 12.22
CA ASP A 177 -30.61 -1.93 10.87
C ASP A 177 -30.45 -3.20 10.01
N THR A 178 -31.33 -4.15 10.25
CA THR A 178 -31.35 -5.44 9.53
C THR A 178 -31.64 -5.27 8.04
N ALA A 179 -32.34 -4.21 7.63
CA ALA A 179 -32.63 -3.95 6.23
C ALA A 179 -31.35 -3.53 5.47
N ALA A 180 -30.58 -2.59 6.02
CA ALA A 180 -29.30 -2.19 5.46
C ALA A 180 -28.30 -3.36 5.47
N ALA A 181 -28.22 -4.11 6.58
CA ALA A 181 -27.34 -5.28 6.68
C ALA A 181 -27.65 -6.31 5.59
N ARG A 182 -28.93 -6.68 5.39
CA ARG A 182 -29.35 -7.63 4.34
C ARG A 182 -28.95 -7.15 2.95
N THR A 183 -29.10 -5.86 2.68
CA THR A 183 -28.74 -5.27 1.38
C THR A 183 -27.24 -5.42 1.10
N LEU A 184 -26.40 -5.06 2.08
CA LEU A 184 -24.94 -5.13 1.95
C LEU A 184 -24.44 -6.57 1.83
N TRP A 185 -25.00 -7.51 2.60
CA TRP A 185 -24.64 -8.93 2.49
C TRP A 185 -25.09 -9.55 1.16
N ALA A 186 -26.27 -9.17 0.65
CA ALA A 186 -26.73 -9.61 -0.67
C ALA A 186 -25.83 -9.07 -1.78
N GLU A 187 -25.42 -7.80 -1.69
CA GLU A 187 -24.48 -7.20 -2.63
C GLU A 187 -23.14 -7.95 -2.67
N LEU A 188 -22.55 -8.24 -1.50
CA LEU A 188 -21.30 -9.01 -1.42
C LEU A 188 -21.43 -10.43 -1.99
N ARG A 189 -22.55 -11.09 -1.74
CA ARG A 189 -22.86 -12.43 -2.24
C ARG A 189 -22.96 -12.45 -3.77
N ASP A 190 -23.61 -11.45 -4.35
CA ASP A 190 -23.97 -11.43 -5.77
C ASP A 190 -22.86 -10.78 -6.63
N ASP A 191 -21.98 -9.98 -6.04
CA ASP A 191 -20.81 -9.41 -6.71
C ASP A 191 -19.74 -10.48 -7.00
N THR A 192 -19.42 -10.65 -8.29
CA THR A 192 -18.41 -11.61 -8.77
C THR A 192 -16.98 -11.20 -8.43
N THR A 193 -16.73 -9.90 -8.18
CA THR A 193 -15.41 -9.36 -7.81
C THR A 193 -15.07 -9.60 -6.34
N THR A 194 -16.06 -9.94 -5.51
CA THR A 194 -15.86 -10.36 -4.12
C THR A 194 -14.97 -11.62 -4.07
N PRO A 195 -13.96 -11.69 -3.18
CA PRO A 195 -13.19 -12.92 -2.97
C PRO A 195 -14.07 -14.11 -2.53
N PRO A 196 -13.79 -15.36 -2.97
CA PRO A 196 -14.65 -16.51 -2.70
C PRO A 196 -14.99 -16.72 -1.22
N GLY A 197 -14.00 -16.67 -0.33
CA GLY A 197 -14.25 -16.85 1.11
C GLY A 197 -15.14 -15.77 1.73
N LEU A 198 -15.05 -14.52 1.25
CA LEU A 198 -15.91 -13.44 1.68
C LEU A 198 -17.34 -13.61 1.15
N ARG A 199 -17.47 -14.08 -0.09
CA ARG A 199 -18.77 -14.37 -0.71
C ARG A 199 -19.52 -15.49 0.01
N GLU A 200 -18.81 -16.55 0.42
CA GLU A 200 -19.41 -17.63 1.20
C GLU A 200 -19.90 -17.14 2.57
N ARG A 201 -19.07 -16.36 3.29
CA ARG A 201 -19.52 -15.73 4.54
C ARG A 201 -20.73 -14.81 4.33
N ALA A 202 -20.77 -14.06 3.23
CA ALA A 202 -21.92 -13.23 2.89
C ALA A 202 -23.20 -14.07 2.63
N ARG A 203 -23.09 -15.26 2.01
CA ARG A 203 -24.21 -16.20 1.86
C ARG A 203 -24.75 -16.66 3.21
N GLU A 204 -23.85 -17.05 4.11
CA GLU A 204 -24.21 -17.50 5.47
C GLU A 204 -24.92 -16.38 6.23
N MET A 205 -24.34 -15.18 6.25
CA MET A 205 -24.92 -14.02 6.94
C MET A 205 -26.27 -13.59 6.34
N ALA A 206 -26.42 -13.65 5.01
CA ALA A 206 -27.70 -13.39 4.37
C ALA A 206 -28.77 -14.42 4.74
N ALA A 207 -28.40 -15.70 4.88
CA ALA A 207 -29.32 -16.76 5.31
C ALA A 207 -29.77 -16.56 6.77
N ILE A 208 -28.85 -16.22 7.68
CA ILE A 208 -29.16 -15.90 9.08
C ILE A 208 -30.16 -14.75 9.15
N LEU A 209 -29.87 -13.64 8.47
CA LEU A 209 -30.74 -12.47 8.49
C LEU A 209 -32.07 -12.69 7.76
N GLY A 210 -32.14 -13.61 6.80
CA GLY A 210 -33.37 -14.00 6.12
C GLY A 210 -34.26 -14.94 6.93
N GLY A 211 -33.67 -15.81 7.75
CA GLY A 211 -34.35 -16.84 8.55
C GLY A 211 -35.17 -16.29 9.72
N ASP A 212 -34.80 -15.13 10.27
CA ASP A 212 -35.54 -14.47 11.36
C ASP A 212 -36.96 -14.00 10.96
N GLY A 213 -37.28 -13.99 9.65
CA GLY A 213 -38.64 -13.75 9.15
C GLY A 213 -39.57 -14.97 9.18
N SER A 214 -39.03 -16.19 9.36
CA SER A 214 -39.79 -17.45 9.25
C SER A 214 -40.14 -18.14 10.58
N SER A 215 -39.66 -17.64 11.73
CA SER A 215 -39.79 -18.33 13.03
C SER A 215 -41.00 -17.89 13.90
N LYS A 216 -41.92 -17.06 13.40
CA LYS A 216 -43.15 -16.67 14.12
C LYS A 216 -44.42 -17.03 13.36
N LYS A 217 -44.66 -18.31 13.16
CA LYS A 217 -45.99 -18.90 12.92
C LYS A 217 -45.93 -20.35 13.39
N ASN A 218 -46.30 -20.57 14.65
CA ASN A 218 -46.98 -21.75 15.17
C ASN A 218 -47.37 -21.48 16.63
#